data_AF-A0A3P6D5Z7-F1
#
_entry.id   AF-A0A3P6D5Z7-F1
#
_cell.length_a   1.000
_cell.length_b   1.000
_cell.length_c   1.000
_cell.angle_alpha   90.00
_cell.angle_beta   90.00
_cell.angle_gamma   90.00
#
_symmetry.space_group_name_H-M   'P 1'
#
loop_
_entity.id
_entity.type
_entity.pdbx_description
1 polymer ?
#
loop_
_entity_poly.entity_id
_entity_poly.type
_entity_poly.pdbx_seq_one_letter_code
_entity_poly.pdbx_strand_id
1 'polypeptide(L)'
;MEPLLGICSIAGSAYNKLPDSSQLSDFMEKVKAKFTRLCWFGRPWSRTISTTQDQQVLTAVGINDIYKVNILRHEESLQIFCKYAFGQNSPIEGFEVLAGEVTKLAGALPLALRVLGSYFRGMAMHEWEELLPMLRTRLDDSIESTLKFSYDTLDDEDKDLFLHIESLLNHNEIKRVKETLANKFSDMNHRLHVLAEKSFISMDAEHIHMHTLLKQVAKEELAKNIFRKPQFLLSKL
;
A
#
# COMPACT_ATOMS: atom_id res chain seq x y z
N MET A 1 -10.74 7.02 -42.55
CA MET A 1 -11.43 6.24 -41.50
C MET A 1 -10.47 6.21 -40.32
N GLU A 2 -10.63 7.16 -39.38
CA GLU A 2 -9.74 7.26 -38.21
C GLU A 2 -10.11 6.18 -37.18
N PRO A 3 -9.12 5.55 -36.50
CA PRO A 3 -9.40 4.66 -35.38
C PRO A 3 -9.89 5.49 -34.19
N LEU A 4 -11.14 5.27 -33.79
CA LEU A 4 -11.73 5.84 -32.57
C LEU A 4 -11.03 5.24 -31.35
N LEU A 5 -9.95 5.88 -30.89
CA LEU A 5 -9.32 5.61 -29.61
C LEU A 5 -10.33 5.95 -28.49
N GLY A 6 -10.99 4.93 -27.95
CA GLY A 6 -11.80 5.08 -26.74
C GLY A 6 -10.92 5.49 -25.57
N ILE A 7 -11.19 6.64 -24.98
CA ILE A 7 -10.49 7.10 -23.78
C ILE A 7 -11.00 6.26 -22.60
N CYS A 8 -10.11 5.49 -21.97
CA CYS A 8 -10.39 4.78 -20.74
C CYS A 8 -10.05 5.70 -19.55
N SER A 9 -11.05 6.20 -18.84
CA SER A 9 -10.83 6.95 -17.60
C SER A 9 -11.00 6.00 -16.41
N ILE A 10 -9.93 5.81 -15.64
CA ILE A 10 -9.98 5.10 -14.35
C ILE A 10 -10.32 6.16 -13.30
N ALA A 11 -11.57 6.19 -12.86
CA ALA A 11 -11.98 7.01 -11.73
C ALA A 11 -11.84 6.19 -10.44
N GLY A 12 -10.69 6.31 -9.78
CA GLY A 12 -10.48 5.72 -8.46
C GLY A 12 -11.39 6.39 -7.43
N SER A 13 -12.41 5.68 -6.94
CA SER A 13 -13.20 6.11 -5.80
C SER A 13 -13.11 5.04 -4.71
N ALA A 14 -12.29 5.29 -3.70
CA ALA A 14 -12.15 4.40 -2.55
C ALA A 14 -13.38 4.54 -1.64
N TYR A 15 -14.37 3.68 -1.82
CA TYR A 15 -15.42 3.45 -0.82
C TYR A 15 -15.08 2.15 -0.10
N ASN A 16 -14.48 2.26 1.08
CA ASN A 16 -13.89 1.10 1.77
C ASN A 16 -14.88 0.35 2.67
N LYS A 17 -16.04 0.92 3.04
CA LYS A 17 -17.14 0.25 3.78
C LYS A 17 -18.48 0.94 3.55
N LEU A 18 -19.58 0.19 3.60
CA LEU A 18 -20.95 0.71 3.73
C LEU A 18 -21.16 1.33 5.12
N PRO A 19 -21.83 2.50 5.23
CA PRO A 19 -22.19 3.07 6.52
C PRO A 19 -23.39 2.36 7.16
N ASP A 20 -23.64 2.64 8.43
CA ASP A 20 -24.77 2.09 9.20
C ASP A 20 -26.12 2.33 8.50
N SER A 21 -27.11 1.48 8.83
CA SER A 21 -28.43 1.45 8.17
C SER A 21 -29.15 2.80 8.11
N SER A 22 -28.92 3.68 9.09
CA SER A 22 -29.49 5.02 9.15
C SER A 22 -28.90 6.01 8.14
N GLN A 23 -27.68 5.76 7.63
CA GLN A 23 -27.00 6.61 6.65
C GLN A 23 -26.86 5.94 5.28
N LEU A 24 -27.33 4.70 5.16
CA LEU A 24 -27.17 3.86 3.98
C LEU A 24 -27.87 4.45 2.75
N SER A 25 -29.10 4.97 2.87
CA SER A 25 -29.81 5.55 1.71
C SER A 25 -29.10 6.77 1.15
N ASP A 26 -28.72 7.71 2.01
CA ASP A 26 -28.05 8.96 1.62
C ASP A 26 -26.66 8.70 1.05
N PHE A 27 -25.95 7.72 1.61
CA PHE A 27 -24.69 7.25 1.07
C PHE A 27 -24.87 6.63 -0.32
N MET A 28 -25.86 5.76 -0.49
CA MET A 28 -26.14 5.13 -1.78
C MET A 28 -26.58 6.15 -2.83
N GLU A 29 -27.34 7.18 -2.46
CA GLU A 29 -27.67 8.29 -3.36
C GLU A 29 -26.43 9.10 -3.78
N LYS A 30 -25.53 9.42 -2.84
CA LYS A 30 -24.27 10.11 -3.16
C LYS A 30 -23.36 9.28 -4.06
N VAL A 31 -23.25 7.98 -3.80
CA VAL A 31 -22.49 7.05 -4.64
C VAL A 31 -23.12 7.00 -6.03
N LYS A 32 -24.43 6.77 -6.15
CA LYS A 32 -25.15 6.78 -7.43
C LYS A 32 -24.95 8.09 -8.18
N ALA A 33 -25.15 9.25 -7.55
CA ALA A 33 -24.97 10.55 -8.18
C ALA A 33 -23.53 10.76 -8.71
N LYS A 34 -22.51 10.28 -7.99
CA LYS A 34 -21.11 10.32 -8.44
C LYS A 34 -20.87 9.39 -9.63
N PHE A 35 -21.43 8.18 -9.59
CA PHE A 35 -21.33 7.22 -10.70
C PHE A 35 -22.05 7.70 -11.95
N THR A 36 -23.27 8.22 -11.83
CA THR A 36 -24.02 8.81 -12.95
C THR A 36 -23.25 9.96 -13.58
N ARG A 37 -22.56 10.80 -12.79
CA ARG A 37 -21.64 11.82 -13.30
C ARG A 37 -20.46 11.21 -14.07
N LEU A 38 -19.81 10.17 -13.53
CA LEU A 38 -18.66 9.50 -14.18
C LEU A 38 -19.04 8.80 -15.50
N CYS A 39 -20.24 8.24 -15.58
CA CYS A 39 -20.75 7.59 -16.80
C CYS A 39 -21.14 8.60 -17.89
N TRP A 40 -21.34 9.89 -17.57
CA TRP A 40 -21.82 10.89 -18.53
C TRP A 40 -20.73 11.70 -19.26
N PHE A 41 -19.45 11.52 -18.93
CA PHE A 41 -18.36 12.35 -19.51
C PHE A 41 -17.75 11.83 -20.83
N GLY A 42 -18.29 10.77 -21.44
CA GLY A 42 -17.61 10.10 -22.54
C GLY A 42 -18.36 10.10 -23.84
N ARG A 43 -17.65 10.36 -24.95
CA ARG A 43 -18.04 10.00 -26.32
C ARG A 43 -18.59 8.56 -26.36
N PRO A 44 -19.40 8.19 -27.37
CA PRO A 44 -19.75 6.78 -27.55
C PRO A 44 -18.47 5.91 -27.49
N TRP A 45 -18.59 4.70 -26.92
CA TRP A 45 -17.50 3.74 -26.64
C TRP A 45 -16.56 4.03 -25.45
N SER A 46 -16.82 5.04 -24.60
CA SER A 46 -16.08 5.20 -23.34
C SER A 46 -16.35 4.08 -22.34
N ARG A 47 -15.32 3.69 -21.56
CA ARG A 47 -15.40 2.69 -20.50
C ARG A 47 -14.92 3.28 -19.16
N THR A 48 -15.71 3.08 -18.11
CA THR A 48 -15.37 3.47 -16.73
C THR A 48 -15.07 2.21 -15.92
N ILE A 49 -13.93 2.20 -15.23
CA ILE A 49 -13.54 1.12 -14.31
C ILE A 49 -13.65 1.65 -12.89
N SER A 50 -14.31 0.88 -12.02
CA SER A 50 -14.43 1.19 -10.61
C SER A 50 -14.04 0.00 -9.78
N THR A 51 -13.27 0.25 -8.72
CA THR A 51 -12.73 -0.78 -7.83
C THR A 51 -13.29 -0.57 -6.43
N THR A 52 -13.73 -1.65 -5.79
CA THR A 52 -14.20 -1.64 -4.40
C THR A 52 -13.85 -2.97 -3.75
N GLN A 53 -13.69 -2.95 -2.43
CA GLN A 53 -13.56 -4.19 -1.62
C GLN A 53 -14.93 -4.78 -1.26
N ASP A 54 -16.00 -4.01 -1.42
CA ASP A 54 -17.37 -4.41 -1.09
C ASP A 54 -18.24 -4.51 -2.36
N GLN A 55 -18.62 -5.74 -2.72
CA GLN A 55 -19.44 -6.04 -3.88
C GLN A 55 -20.88 -5.49 -3.74
N GLN A 56 -21.39 -5.31 -2.53
CA GLN A 56 -22.74 -4.78 -2.31
C GLN A 56 -22.86 -3.34 -2.82
N VAL A 57 -21.77 -2.57 -2.75
CA VAL A 57 -21.71 -1.21 -3.32
C VAL A 57 -21.95 -1.24 -4.84
N LEU A 58 -21.33 -2.18 -5.58
CA LEU A 58 -21.52 -2.29 -7.03
C LEU A 58 -22.96 -2.67 -7.38
N THR A 59 -23.49 -3.65 -6.64
CA THR A 59 -24.85 -4.17 -6.84
C THR A 59 -25.89 -3.07 -6.61
N ALA A 60 -25.75 -2.29 -5.54
CA ALA A 60 -26.71 -1.26 -5.18
C ALA A 60 -26.65 -0.02 -6.11
N VAL A 61 -25.55 0.17 -6.85
CA VAL A 61 -25.43 1.17 -7.93
C VAL A 61 -25.98 0.65 -9.27
N GLY A 62 -26.26 -0.65 -9.39
CA GLY A 62 -26.77 -1.27 -10.62
C GLY A 62 -25.68 -1.67 -11.62
N ILE A 63 -24.43 -1.85 -11.15
CA ILE A 63 -23.32 -2.35 -11.97
C ILE A 63 -23.37 -3.88 -11.97
N ASN A 64 -23.60 -4.47 -13.16
CA ASN A 64 -23.75 -5.92 -13.31
C ASN A 64 -22.47 -6.61 -13.83
N ASP A 65 -21.60 -5.88 -14.54
CA ASP A 65 -20.33 -6.39 -15.05
C ASP A 65 -19.24 -6.32 -13.98
N ILE A 66 -19.19 -7.33 -13.10
CA ILE A 66 -18.28 -7.36 -11.95
C ILE A 66 -17.13 -8.33 -12.21
N TYR A 67 -15.90 -7.82 -12.25
CA TYR A 67 -14.69 -8.63 -12.24
C TYR A 67 -14.16 -8.80 -10.81
N LYS A 68 -14.22 -10.02 -10.26
CA LYS A 68 -13.62 -10.33 -8.98
C LYS A 68 -12.13 -10.58 -9.16
N VAL A 69 -11.29 -9.76 -8.52
CA VAL A 69 -9.84 -9.99 -8.50
C VAL A 69 -9.56 -11.29 -7.76
N ASN A 70 -8.94 -12.25 -8.45
CA ASN A 70 -8.58 -13.53 -7.87
C ASN A 70 -7.35 -13.40 -6.98
N ILE A 71 -7.22 -14.36 -6.06
CA ILE A 71 -6.02 -14.54 -5.25
C ILE A 71 -4.86 -14.91 -6.18
N LEU A 72 -3.67 -14.37 -5.91
CA LEU A 72 -2.46 -14.69 -6.68
C LEU A 72 -2.15 -16.19 -6.61
N ARG A 73 -1.78 -16.77 -7.76
CA ARG A 73 -1.20 -18.12 -7.80
C ARG A 73 0.19 -18.09 -7.17
N HIS A 74 0.66 -19.24 -6.69
CA HIS A 74 1.99 -19.34 -6.08
C HIS A 74 3.10 -18.82 -7.01
N GLU A 75 3.05 -19.14 -8.29
CA GLU A 75 4.00 -18.66 -9.30
C GLU A 75 3.96 -17.14 -9.47
N GLU A 76 2.77 -16.53 -9.48
CA GLU A 76 2.61 -15.07 -9.59
C GLU A 76 3.11 -14.38 -8.32
N SER A 77 2.83 -14.95 -7.15
CA SER A 77 3.34 -14.46 -5.87
C SER A 77 4.86 -14.49 -5.82
N LEU A 78 5.47 -15.59 -6.27
CA LEU A 78 6.92 -15.74 -6.34
C LEU A 78 7.53 -14.72 -7.30
N GLN A 79 6.92 -14.51 -8.47
CA GLN A 79 7.37 -13.50 -9.43
C GLN A 79 7.35 -12.09 -8.83
N ILE A 80 6.28 -11.74 -8.10
CA ILE A 80 6.19 -10.45 -7.41
C ILE A 80 7.30 -10.37 -6.36
N PHE A 81 7.45 -11.36 -5.49
CA PHE A 81 8.50 -11.36 -4.49
C PHE A 81 9.89 -11.20 -5.11
N CYS A 82 10.23 -12.01 -6.12
CA CYS A 82 11.51 -11.98 -6.81
C CYS A 82 11.77 -10.63 -7.50
N LYS A 83 10.74 -10.00 -8.07
CA LYS A 83 10.89 -8.68 -8.69
C LYS A 83 11.36 -7.64 -7.67
N TYR A 84 10.90 -7.73 -6.43
CA TYR A 84 11.28 -6.80 -5.37
C TYR A 84 12.58 -7.23 -4.65
N ALA A 85 12.84 -8.52 -4.47
CA ALA A 85 14.06 -9.02 -3.85
C ALA A 85 15.29 -8.94 -4.78
N PHE A 86 15.14 -9.35 -6.04
CA PHE A 86 16.24 -9.55 -6.98
C PHE A 86 16.21 -8.61 -8.18
N GLY A 87 15.11 -7.86 -8.39
CA GLY A 87 14.95 -7.01 -9.58
C GLY A 87 14.58 -7.78 -10.86
N GLN A 88 14.31 -9.08 -10.76
CA GLN A 88 13.96 -9.98 -11.87
C GLN A 88 12.79 -10.90 -11.48
N ASN A 89 12.13 -11.52 -12.46
CA ASN A 89 10.91 -12.30 -12.21
C ASN A 89 11.14 -13.70 -11.61
N SER A 90 12.39 -14.10 -11.38
CA SER A 90 12.77 -15.40 -10.85
C SER A 90 13.84 -15.27 -9.77
N PRO A 91 13.97 -16.25 -8.86
CA PRO A 91 15.07 -16.26 -7.90
C PRO A 91 16.42 -16.30 -8.63
N ILE A 92 17.44 -15.77 -7.97
CA ILE A 92 18.85 -15.98 -8.35
C ILE A 92 19.22 -17.43 -7.97
N GLU A 93 20.14 -18.03 -8.71
CA GLU A 93 20.62 -19.40 -8.43
C GLU A 93 21.03 -19.57 -6.96
N GLY A 94 20.51 -20.60 -6.30
CA GLY A 94 20.72 -20.90 -4.89
C GLY A 94 19.67 -20.31 -3.94
N PHE A 95 18.87 -19.34 -4.39
CA PHE A 95 17.81 -18.73 -3.56
C PHE A 95 16.43 -19.34 -3.76
N GLU A 96 16.28 -20.37 -4.61
CA GLU A 96 14.97 -20.91 -5.02
C GLU A 96 14.13 -21.39 -3.83
N VAL A 97 14.76 -22.15 -2.93
CA VAL A 97 14.11 -22.68 -1.74
C VAL A 97 13.72 -21.55 -0.80
N LEU A 98 14.66 -20.64 -0.47
CA LEU A 98 14.45 -19.53 0.44
C LEU A 98 13.37 -18.57 -0.08
N ALA A 99 13.43 -18.19 -1.35
CA ALA A 99 12.44 -17.33 -1.99
C ALA A 99 11.05 -17.99 -1.97
N GLY A 100 10.97 -19.30 -2.22
CA GLY A 100 9.73 -20.07 -2.11
C GLY A 100 9.17 -20.08 -0.69
N GLU A 101 10.01 -20.20 0.34
CA GLU A 101 9.57 -20.19 1.73
C GLU A 101 9.09 -18.81 2.20
N VAL A 102 9.83 -17.74 1.90
CA VAL A 102 9.41 -16.37 2.22
C VAL A 102 8.10 -16.02 1.49
N THR A 103 7.96 -16.41 0.22
CA THR A 103 6.73 -16.20 -0.56
C THR A 103 5.54 -16.91 0.08
N LYS A 104 5.72 -18.11 0.64
CA LYS A 104 4.65 -18.82 1.36
C LYS A 104 4.25 -18.09 2.64
N LEU A 105 5.24 -17.60 3.41
CA LEU A 105 4.98 -16.85 4.65
C LEU A 105 4.29 -15.51 4.39
N ALA A 106 4.62 -14.83 3.30
CA ALA A 106 3.98 -13.58 2.88
C ALA A 106 2.52 -13.76 2.42
N GLY A 107 2.11 -15.00 2.13
CA GLY A 107 0.83 -15.33 1.53
C GLY A 107 0.66 -14.81 0.10
N ALA A 108 -0.58 -14.81 -0.38
CA ALA A 108 -0.94 -14.39 -1.73
C ALA A 108 -1.30 -12.89 -1.82
N LEU A 109 -0.68 -12.06 -0.98
CA LEU A 109 -0.99 -10.65 -0.85
C LEU A 109 0.09 -9.79 -1.53
N PRO A 110 -0.23 -9.08 -2.64
CA PRO A 110 0.77 -8.35 -3.40
C PRO A 110 1.59 -7.36 -2.56
N LEU A 111 0.96 -6.68 -1.60
CA LEU A 111 1.67 -5.71 -0.76
C LEU A 111 2.65 -6.39 0.21
N ALA A 112 2.26 -7.50 0.84
CA ALA A 112 3.13 -8.26 1.74
C ALA A 112 4.37 -8.78 0.99
N LEU A 113 4.15 -9.35 -0.20
CA LEU A 113 5.21 -9.84 -1.08
C LEU A 113 6.19 -8.75 -1.50
N ARG A 114 5.67 -7.55 -1.83
CA ARG A 114 6.50 -6.39 -2.18
C ARG A 114 7.36 -5.91 -1.02
N VAL A 115 6.76 -5.76 0.15
CA VAL A 115 7.45 -5.26 1.35
C VAL A 115 8.51 -6.24 1.82
N LEU A 116 8.21 -7.55 1.87
CA LEU A 116 9.21 -8.58 2.20
C LEU A 116 10.27 -8.71 1.12
N GLY A 117 9.91 -8.68 -0.16
CA GLY A 117 10.88 -8.71 -1.25
C GLY A 117 11.86 -7.55 -1.14
N SER A 118 11.37 -6.32 -0.97
CA SER A 118 12.22 -5.14 -0.74
C SER A 118 13.05 -5.21 0.54
N TYR A 119 12.54 -5.85 1.59
CA TYR A 119 13.28 -6.05 2.83
C TYR A 119 14.55 -6.87 2.58
N PHE A 120 14.41 -7.99 1.88
CA PHE A 120 15.48 -8.94 1.56
C PHE A 120 16.44 -8.52 0.44
N ARG A 121 16.12 -7.44 -0.29
CA ARG A 121 16.93 -6.97 -1.41
C ARG A 121 18.36 -6.67 -0.96
N GLY A 122 19.33 -7.23 -1.70
CA GLY A 122 20.76 -6.99 -1.50
C GLY A 122 21.41 -7.77 -0.36
N MET A 123 20.64 -8.53 0.42
CA MET A 123 21.18 -9.40 1.47
C MET A 123 21.82 -10.66 0.87
N ALA A 124 22.88 -11.14 1.51
CA ALA A 124 23.52 -12.41 1.20
C ALA A 124 22.68 -13.60 1.68
N MET A 125 22.92 -14.78 1.09
CA MET A 125 22.13 -15.98 1.36
C MET A 125 22.10 -16.38 2.86
N HIS A 126 23.24 -16.29 3.55
CA HIS A 126 23.31 -16.62 4.99
C HIS A 126 22.43 -15.70 5.85
N GLU A 127 22.31 -14.41 5.49
CA GLU A 127 21.43 -13.48 6.20
C GLU A 127 19.95 -13.88 6.04
N TRP A 128 19.57 -14.42 4.88
CA TRP A 128 18.22 -14.95 4.68
C TRP A 128 17.96 -16.17 5.55
N GLU A 129 18.92 -17.09 5.63
CA GLU A 129 18.83 -18.29 6.46
C GLU A 129 18.69 -17.95 7.95
N GLU A 130 19.37 -16.91 8.41
CA GLU A 130 19.27 -16.41 9.78
C GLU A 130 17.94 -15.71 10.08
N LEU A 131 17.38 -14.97 9.12
CA LEU A 131 16.13 -14.23 9.28
C LEU A 131 14.88 -15.10 9.14
N LEU A 132 14.96 -16.20 8.39
CA LEU A 132 13.81 -17.04 8.09
C LEU A 132 13.15 -17.67 9.34
N PRO A 133 13.88 -18.18 10.34
CA PRO A 133 13.29 -18.61 11.61
C PRO A 133 12.55 -17.49 12.35
N MET A 134 13.06 -16.27 12.31
CA MET A 134 12.38 -15.11 12.91
C MET A 134 11.09 -14.76 12.16
N LEU A 135 11.08 -14.85 10.83
CA LEU A 135 9.86 -14.65 10.05
C LEU A 135 8.80 -15.69 10.37
N ARG A 136 9.17 -16.98 10.45
CA ARG A 136 8.23 -18.06 10.80
C ARG A 136 7.57 -17.87 12.17
N THR A 137 8.24 -17.23 13.12
CA THR A 137 7.72 -17.01 14.47
C THR A 137 6.92 -15.72 14.59
N ARG A 138 7.25 -14.69 13.80
CA ARG A 138 6.64 -13.35 13.89
C ARG A 138 5.50 -13.13 12.91
N LEU A 139 5.47 -13.86 11.81
CA LEU A 139 4.39 -13.79 10.83
C LEU A 139 3.30 -14.80 11.21
N ASP A 140 2.13 -14.28 11.50
CA ASP A 140 0.89 -15.05 11.30
C ASP A 140 0.44 -14.87 9.84
N ASP A 141 -0.53 -15.66 9.37
CA ASP A 141 -1.06 -15.56 8.00
C ASP A 141 -1.72 -14.19 7.68
N SER A 142 -1.60 -13.19 8.57
CA SER A 142 -2.08 -11.83 8.37
C SER A 142 -1.04 -10.94 7.66
N ILE A 143 -1.56 -10.04 6.84
CA ILE A 143 -0.75 -8.97 6.24
C ILE A 143 -0.21 -8.00 7.29
N GLU A 144 -0.92 -7.81 8.38
CA GLU A 144 -0.57 -6.83 9.42
C GLU A 144 0.73 -7.24 10.12
N SER A 145 0.90 -8.52 10.45
CA SER A 145 2.15 -9.03 11.02
C SER A 145 3.34 -8.87 10.07
N THR A 146 3.12 -9.07 8.75
CA THR A 146 4.15 -8.85 7.73
C THR A 146 4.58 -7.40 7.64
N LEU A 147 3.62 -6.49 7.51
CA LEU A 147 3.92 -5.06 7.46
C LEU A 147 4.58 -4.58 8.75
N LYS A 148 4.15 -5.12 9.90
CA LYS A 148 4.71 -4.79 11.21
C LYS A 148 6.13 -5.30 11.38
N PHE A 149 6.41 -6.54 10.96
CA PHE A 149 7.75 -7.10 10.95
C PHE A 149 8.70 -6.20 10.16
N SER A 150 8.34 -5.84 8.93
CA SER A 150 9.18 -4.98 8.10
C SER A 150 9.31 -3.56 8.66
N TYR A 151 8.26 -3.02 9.30
CA TYR A 151 8.35 -1.72 9.98
C TYR A 151 9.36 -1.76 11.13
N ASP A 152 9.35 -2.83 11.93
CA ASP A 152 10.25 -2.96 13.08
C ASP A 152 11.72 -3.04 12.67
N THR A 153 12.00 -3.41 11.43
CA THR A 153 13.37 -3.49 10.86
C THR A 153 13.89 -2.16 10.30
N LEU A 154 13.04 -1.14 10.15
CA LEU A 154 13.49 0.21 9.78
C LEU A 154 14.34 0.83 10.91
N ASP A 155 15.26 1.72 10.58
CA ASP A 155 15.96 2.51 11.60
C ASP A 155 15.00 3.51 12.28
N ASP A 156 15.40 4.01 13.44
CA ASP A 156 14.51 4.81 14.30
C ASP A 156 14.09 6.14 13.63
N GLU A 157 14.97 6.78 12.88
CA GLU A 157 14.61 8.01 12.17
C GLU A 157 13.71 7.73 10.95
N ASP A 158 13.90 6.61 10.25
CA ASP A 158 13.00 6.19 9.15
C ASP A 158 11.61 5.80 9.66
N LYS A 159 11.55 5.12 10.81
CA LYS A 159 10.29 4.86 11.54
C LYS A 159 9.60 6.17 11.87
N ASP A 160 10.31 7.10 12.50
CA ASP A 160 9.76 8.40 12.86
C ASP A 160 9.28 9.16 11.61
N LEU A 161 10.04 9.16 10.52
CA LEU A 161 9.63 9.78 9.27
C LEU A 161 8.35 9.16 8.72
N PHE A 162 8.26 7.84 8.68
CA PHE A 162 7.07 7.12 8.22
C PHE A 162 5.83 7.53 9.01
N LEU A 163 5.93 7.64 10.34
CA LEU A 163 4.82 8.10 11.19
C LEU A 163 4.47 9.57 10.92
N HIS A 164 5.47 10.44 10.68
CA HIS A 164 5.23 11.84 10.33
C HIS A 164 4.53 11.99 8.98
N ILE A 165 4.95 11.23 7.97
CA ILE A 165 4.30 11.22 6.66
C ILE A 165 2.82 10.88 6.84
N GLU A 166 2.48 9.83 7.61
CA GLU A 166 1.08 9.46 7.87
C GLU A 166 0.29 10.62 8.46
N SER A 167 0.86 11.29 9.47
CA SER A 167 0.22 12.42 10.15
C SER A 167 -0.01 13.65 9.25
N LEU A 168 0.76 13.75 8.16
CA LEU A 168 0.74 14.86 7.20
C LEU A 168 0.00 14.51 5.90
N LEU A 169 -0.57 13.30 5.76
CA LEU A 169 -1.14 12.83 4.49
C LEU A 169 -2.29 13.67 3.92
N ASN A 170 -2.92 14.56 4.71
CA ASN A 170 -3.85 15.56 4.19
C ASN A 170 -3.15 16.65 3.34
N HIS A 171 -1.82 16.70 3.37
CA HIS A 171 -0.91 17.62 2.70
C HIS A 171 0.32 16.86 2.17
N ASN A 172 0.10 15.87 1.30
CA ASN A 172 1.12 14.91 0.86
C ASN A 172 2.03 15.38 -0.29
N GLU A 173 2.02 16.68 -0.61
CA GLU A 173 2.95 17.28 -1.57
C GLU A 173 4.40 17.11 -1.06
N ILE A 174 5.28 16.51 -1.88
CA ILE A 174 6.67 16.20 -1.53
C ILE A 174 7.39 17.45 -1.03
N LYS A 175 7.19 18.59 -1.71
CA LYS A 175 7.81 19.86 -1.34
C LYS A 175 7.39 20.30 0.06
N ARG A 176 6.09 20.25 0.37
CA ARG A 176 5.56 20.62 1.69
C ARG A 176 6.01 19.69 2.79
N VAL A 177 6.05 18.39 2.54
CA VAL A 177 6.56 17.41 3.52
C VAL A 177 8.02 17.72 3.85
N LYS A 178 8.85 17.99 2.84
CA LYS A 178 10.25 18.37 3.04
C LYS A 178 10.40 19.69 3.80
N GLU A 179 9.63 20.72 3.45
CA GLU A 179 9.65 22.02 4.14
C GLU A 179 9.20 21.89 5.61
N THR A 180 8.14 21.14 5.88
CA THR A 180 7.58 20.94 7.22
C THR A 180 8.54 20.17 8.12
N LEU A 181 9.31 19.24 7.55
CA LEU A 181 10.19 18.34 8.28
C LEU A 181 11.68 18.69 8.15
N ALA A 182 12.02 19.84 7.55
CA ALA A 182 13.37 20.23 7.17
C ALA A 182 14.39 20.18 8.32
N ASN A 183 13.95 20.49 9.54
CA ASN A 183 14.80 20.57 10.73
C ASN A 183 14.68 19.33 11.64
N LYS A 184 13.88 18.33 11.27
CA LYS A 184 13.54 17.20 12.14
C LYS A 184 14.31 15.92 11.81
N PHE A 185 14.69 15.74 10.55
CA PHE A 185 15.39 14.55 10.08
C PHE A 185 16.70 14.91 9.42
N SER A 186 17.72 14.09 9.69
CA SER A 186 18.95 14.12 8.90
C SER A 186 18.67 13.56 7.50
N ASP A 187 19.29 14.15 6.48
CA ASP A 187 19.21 13.74 5.06
C ASP A 187 17.81 13.29 4.60
N MET A 188 16.91 14.25 4.44
CA MET A 188 15.52 13.99 4.08
C MET A 188 15.39 13.20 2.76
N ASN A 189 16.15 13.59 1.73
CA ASN A 189 16.09 12.89 0.45
C ASN A 189 16.55 11.43 0.59
N HIS A 190 17.61 11.24 1.40
CA HIS A 190 18.03 10.00 2.04
C HIS A 190 16.88 9.03 2.33
N ARG A 191 16.14 9.44 3.35
CA ARG A 191 15.14 8.62 4.04
C ARG A 191 13.87 8.40 3.23
N LEU A 192 13.44 9.39 2.43
CA LEU A 192 12.34 9.18 1.49
C LEU A 192 12.69 8.09 0.46
N HIS A 193 13.94 8.07 0.00
CA HIS A 193 14.39 7.02 -0.90
C HIS A 193 14.34 5.66 -0.23
N VAL A 194 14.87 5.53 1.00
CA VAL A 194 14.84 4.27 1.74
C VAL A 194 13.40 3.76 1.95
N LEU A 195 12.48 4.61 2.39
CA LEU A 195 11.07 4.23 2.55
C LEU A 195 10.42 3.80 1.22
N ALA A 196 10.79 4.43 0.10
CA ALA A 196 10.29 4.04 -1.22
C ALA A 196 10.89 2.70 -1.69
N GLU A 197 12.19 2.49 -1.49
CA GLU A 197 12.86 1.23 -1.79
C GLU A 197 12.29 0.06 -0.98
N LYS A 198 11.97 0.30 0.31
CA LYS A 198 11.31 -0.65 1.21
C LYS A 198 9.81 -0.82 0.93
N SER A 199 9.26 -0.18 -0.09
CA SER A 199 7.84 -0.23 -0.48
C SER A 199 6.86 0.29 0.60
N PHE A 200 7.33 1.09 1.56
CA PHE A 200 6.50 1.74 2.59
C PHE A 200 5.76 2.97 2.04
N ILE A 201 6.35 3.62 1.06
CA ILE A 201 5.73 4.72 0.31
C ILE A 201 5.94 4.51 -1.19
N SER A 202 5.19 5.26 -1.98
CA SER A 202 5.47 5.47 -3.40
C SER A 202 5.35 6.96 -3.69
N MET A 203 6.17 7.47 -4.60
CA MET A 203 6.16 8.90 -4.96
C MET A 203 5.84 9.03 -6.44
N ASP A 204 4.96 9.96 -6.78
CA ASP A 204 4.88 10.49 -8.15
C ASP A 204 5.68 11.80 -8.25
N ALA A 205 5.49 12.57 -9.32
CA ALA A 205 6.23 13.81 -9.54
C ALA A 205 6.05 14.84 -8.41
N GLU A 206 4.89 14.83 -7.73
CA GLU A 206 4.50 15.89 -6.79
C GLU A 206 4.08 15.35 -5.42
N HIS A 207 3.62 14.10 -5.33
CA HIS A 207 2.94 13.58 -4.15
C HIS A 207 3.56 12.29 -3.61
N ILE A 208 3.52 12.17 -2.29
CA ILE A 208 3.81 10.94 -1.55
C ILE A 208 2.52 10.16 -1.34
N HIS A 209 2.54 8.89 -1.65
CA HIS A 209 1.44 7.96 -1.46
C HIS A 209 1.85 6.88 -0.47
N MET A 210 0.96 6.60 0.47
CA MET A 210 1.10 5.51 1.44
C MET A 210 -0.12 4.60 1.32
N HIS A 211 0.11 3.29 1.24
CA HIS A 211 -0.98 2.32 1.12
C HIS A 211 -1.85 2.32 2.40
N THR A 212 -3.17 2.11 2.27
CA THR A 212 -4.11 2.16 3.40
C THR A 212 -3.72 1.24 4.57
N LEU A 213 -3.24 0.03 4.28
CA LEU A 213 -2.76 -0.90 5.30
C LEU A 213 -1.48 -0.42 6.01
N LEU A 214 -0.58 0.27 5.30
CA LEU A 214 0.59 0.88 5.92
C LEU A 214 0.21 2.08 6.78
N LYS A 215 -0.79 2.88 6.37
CA LYS A 215 -1.37 3.92 7.22
C LYS A 215 -1.94 3.32 8.51
N GLN A 216 -2.58 2.16 8.43
CA GLN A 216 -3.13 1.48 9.59
C GLN A 216 -2.01 1.09 10.59
N VAL A 217 -0.92 0.49 10.10
CA VAL A 217 0.27 0.20 10.92
C VAL A 217 0.82 1.48 11.55
N ALA A 218 1.00 2.55 10.78
CA ALA A 218 1.46 3.83 11.31
C ALA A 218 0.55 4.39 12.43
N LYS A 219 -0.77 4.31 12.26
CA LYS A 219 -1.74 4.77 13.28
C LYS A 219 -1.65 3.96 14.57
N GLU A 220 -1.50 2.65 14.47
CA GLU A 220 -1.35 1.77 15.63
C GLU A 220 -0.06 2.07 16.38
N GLU A 221 1.03 2.35 15.66
CA GLU A 221 2.31 2.74 16.26
C GLU A 221 2.28 4.15 16.85
N LEU A 222 1.62 5.11 16.19
CA LEU A 222 1.37 6.44 16.76
C LEU A 222 0.55 6.35 18.05
N ALA A 223 -0.50 5.52 18.09
CA ALA A 223 -1.30 5.31 19.28
C ALA A 223 -0.43 4.79 20.44
N LYS A 224 0.41 3.77 20.20
CA LYS A 224 1.36 3.25 21.20
C LYS A 224 2.37 4.32 21.66
N ASN A 225 2.85 5.16 20.74
CA ASN A 225 3.81 6.22 21.04
C ASN A 225 3.18 7.35 21.87
N ILE A 226 1.91 7.71 21.64
CA ILE A 226 1.19 8.72 22.44
C ILE A 226 1.10 8.28 23.91
N PHE A 227 0.91 6.98 24.19
CA PHE A 227 0.91 6.45 25.55
C PHE A 227 2.32 6.43 26.20
N ARG A 228 3.40 6.49 25.41
CA ARG A 228 4.80 6.40 25.90
C ARG A 228 5.56 7.74 25.92
N LYS A 229 5.27 8.67 25.00
CA LYS A 229 5.89 10.00 24.88
C LYS A 229 4.88 11.03 24.32
N PRO A 230 4.30 11.92 25.14
CA PRO A 230 3.25 12.86 24.72
C PRO A 230 3.69 13.95 23.72
N GLN A 231 4.99 14.06 23.42
CA GLN A 231 5.55 15.17 22.64
C GLN A 231 5.23 15.12 21.12
N PHE A 232 4.72 13.99 20.60
CA PHE A 232 4.43 13.82 19.17
C PHE A 232 3.30 14.72 18.65
N LEU A 233 2.43 15.25 19.52
CA LEU A 233 1.29 16.10 19.13
C LEU A 233 1.49 17.60 19.41
N LEU A 234 2.60 18.00 20.05
CA LEU A 234 2.81 19.42 20.42
C LEU A 234 3.23 20.32 19.26
N SER A 235 3.43 19.78 18.05
CA SER A 235 3.67 20.59 16.84
C SER A 235 2.40 20.87 16.02
N LYS A 236 1.21 20.67 16.60
CA LYS A 236 -0.09 21.04 16.01
C LYS A 236 -0.76 22.25 16.66
N LEU A 237 -0.04 23.03 17.47
CA LEU A 237 -0.47 24.34 17.97
C LEU A 237 0.45 25.44 17.43
#